data_AF-A0A0B8WK32-F1
#
_entry.id   AF-A0A0B8WK32-F1
#
_cell.length_a   1.000
_cell.length_b   1.000
_cell.length_c   1.000
_cell.angle_alpha   90.00
_cell.angle_beta   90.00
_cell.angle_gamma   90.00
#
_symmetry.space_group_name_H-M   'P 1'
#
loop_
_entity.id
_entity.type
_entity.pdbx_description
1 polymer ?
#
loop_
_entity_poly.entity_id
_entity_poly.type
_entity_poly.pdbx_seq_one_letter_code
_entity_poly.pdbx_strand_id
1 'polypeptide(L)'
;MKRGLALIGILCLVLGFQNCSQSSLQGQGDLASNDVSINMPPQIVEDGNASAPKAVTYIEIPNIADGETSFSSKAIEATPYRLVISTESGSIQLVDDANAVLENRCLSAGNLEELKTILSGSSICEAQTQDDDQICSMRYKPWYAALYVNEERVKLGEERDSCGKGRKDLCGALTDVFQAYVAHLRLHWSEMNCE
;
A
#
# COMPACT_ATOMS: atom_id res chain seq x y z
N MET A 1 -2.50 -56.84 18.09
CA MET A 1 -3.48 -55.83 17.61
C MET A 1 -2.99 -54.37 17.77
N LYS A 2 -1.73 -54.04 17.44
CA LYS A 2 -1.23 -52.63 17.52
C LYS A 2 -0.43 -52.17 16.29
N ARG A 3 -0.33 -52.99 15.23
CA ARG A 3 0.42 -52.67 14.01
C ARG A 3 -0.44 -52.14 12.85
N GLY A 4 -1.76 -52.31 12.92
CA GLY A 4 -2.68 -51.80 11.88
C GLY A 4 -2.99 -50.29 11.99
N LEU A 5 -2.86 -49.71 13.18
CA LEU A 5 -3.25 -48.33 13.44
C LEU A 5 -2.19 -47.31 12.95
N ALA A 6 -0.92 -47.72 12.86
CA ALA A 6 0.17 -46.87 12.35
C ALA A 6 0.14 -46.69 10.83
N LEU A 7 -0.40 -47.65 10.08
CA LEU A 7 -0.49 -47.58 8.61
C LEU A 7 -1.59 -46.64 8.12
N ILE A 8 -2.66 -46.46 8.90
CA ILE A 8 -3.77 -45.55 8.54
C ILE A 8 -3.35 -44.08 8.72
N GLY A 9 -2.53 -43.76 9.72
CA GLY A 9 -2.04 -42.40 9.97
C GLY A 9 -1.11 -41.86 8.88
N ILE A 10 -0.29 -42.71 8.26
CA ILE A 10 0.64 -42.31 7.18
C ILE A 10 -0.11 -42.09 5.86
N LEU A 11 -1.17 -42.87 5.59
CA LEU A 11 -1.97 -42.73 4.36
C LEU A 11 -2.75 -41.41 4.31
N CYS A 12 -3.22 -40.91 5.47
CA CYS A 12 -3.91 -39.61 5.54
C CYS A 12 -2.97 -38.41 5.33
N LEU A 13 -1.69 -38.53 5.68
CA LEU A 13 -0.72 -37.44 5.47
C LEU A 13 -0.35 -37.25 4.00
N VAL A 14 -0.32 -38.32 3.18
CA VAL A 14 0.07 -38.22 1.76
C VAL A 14 -1.07 -37.69 0.87
N LEU A 15 -2.33 -37.96 1.22
CA LEU A 15 -3.49 -37.46 0.46
C LEU A 15 -3.81 -35.97 0.71
N GLY A 16 -3.25 -35.37 1.77
CA GLY A 16 -3.43 -33.94 2.06
C GLY A 16 -2.55 -33.00 1.23
N PHE A 17 -1.45 -33.47 0.64
CA PHE A 17 -0.48 -32.62 -0.07
C PHE A 17 -0.67 -32.54 -1.59
N GLN A 18 -1.60 -33.28 -2.18
CA GLN A 18 -1.79 -33.28 -3.64
C GLN A 18 -2.73 -32.18 -4.16
N ASN A 19 -3.31 -31.34 -3.29
CA ASN A 19 -4.32 -30.34 -3.68
C ASN A 19 -3.83 -28.88 -3.70
N CYS A 20 -2.52 -28.64 -3.56
CA CYS A 20 -1.96 -27.27 -3.54
C CYS A 20 -0.98 -26.96 -4.68
N SER A 21 -0.86 -27.79 -5.73
CA SER A 21 0.12 -27.55 -6.81
C SER A 21 -0.45 -27.36 -8.22
N GLN A 22 -1.74 -27.04 -8.36
CA GLN A 22 -2.27 -26.61 -9.66
C GLN A 22 -2.92 -25.22 -9.57
N SER A 23 -2.07 -24.19 -9.55
CA SER A 23 -2.41 -22.92 -10.16
C SER A 23 -1.92 -22.96 -11.60
N SER A 24 -2.84 -23.18 -12.53
CA SER A 24 -2.58 -23.19 -13.96
C SER A 24 -2.03 -21.84 -14.42
N LEU A 25 -0.76 -21.81 -14.80
CA LEU A 25 -0.24 -20.81 -15.73
C LEU A 25 -0.79 -21.15 -17.12
N GLN A 26 -1.95 -20.59 -17.45
CA GLN A 26 -2.52 -20.62 -18.79
C GLN A 26 -2.95 -19.19 -19.16
N GLY A 27 -1.95 -18.38 -19.54
CA GLY A 27 -2.16 -17.09 -20.19
C GLY A 27 -1.89 -17.23 -21.68
N GLN A 28 -2.95 -17.45 -22.46
CA GLN A 28 -2.96 -17.28 -23.91
C GLN A 28 -4.11 -16.32 -24.23
N GLY A 29 -3.79 -15.19 -24.86
CA GLY A 29 -4.79 -14.24 -25.31
C GLY A 29 -4.22 -12.87 -25.60
N ASP A 30 -3.69 -12.70 -26.82
CA ASP A 30 -3.51 -11.40 -27.46
C ASP A 30 -4.79 -10.56 -27.37
N LEU A 31 -4.71 -9.41 -26.70
CA LEU A 31 -5.61 -8.30 -26.93
C LEU A 31 -4.79 -7.01 -26.89
N ALA A 32 -4.79 -6.33 -28.03
CA ALA A 32 -4.23 -5.01 -28.23
C ALA A 32 -4.78 -4.04 -27.18
N SER A 33 -3.95 -3.71 -26.20
CA SER A 33 -4.23 -2.62 -25.27
C SER A 33 -3.60 -1.36 -25.83
N ASN A 34 -4.43 -0.34 -26.06
CA ASN A 34 -3.94 1.00 -26.34
C ASN A 34 -2.99 1.41 -25.21
N ASP A 35 -1.76 1.68 -25.61
CA ASP A 35 -0.62 2.05 -24.78
C ASP A 35 -0.88 3.43 -24.17
N VAL A 36 -1.59 3.48 -23.05
CA VAL A 36 -1.60 4.66 -22.17
C VAL A 36 -0.40 4.50 -21.26
N SER A 37 0.72 5.08 -21.70
CA SER A 37 1.97 5.18 -20.95
C SER A 37 1.69 5.78 -19.57
N ILE A 38 1.70 4.92 -18.55
CA ILE A 38 1.85 5.35 -17.16
C ILE A 38 3.31 5.76 -17.04
N ASN A 39 3.56 7.06 -16.96
CA ASN A 39 4.88 7.62 -16.74
C ASN A 39 5.29 7.38 -15.26
N MET A 40 5.51 6.11 -14.91
CA MET A 40 6.07 5.72 -13.62
C MET A 40 7.58 5.97 -13.70
N PRO A 41 8.17 6.69 -12.74
CA PRO A 41 9.57 7.09 -12.85
C PRO A 41 10.50 5.85 -12.88
N PRO A 42 11.60 5.91 -13.65
CA PRO A 42 12.58 4.84 -13.73
C PRO A 42 13.26 4.64 -12.37
N GLN A 43 13.46 3.39 -11.97
CA GLN A 43 14.28 3.07 -10.80
C GLN A 43 15.74 3.34 -11.13
N ILE A 44 16.30 4.46 -10.66
CA ILE A 44 17.71 4.80 -10.88
C ILE A 44 18.46 4.83 -9.54
N VAL A 45 19.62 4.18 -9.59
CA VAL A 45 20.65 4.01 -8.57
C VAL A 45 21.13 5.36 -8.04
N GLU A 46 21.41 5.41 -6.73
CA GLU A 46 21.94 6.55 -5.99
C GLU A 46 23.02 7.33 -6.76
N ASP A 47 22.83 8.64 -6.90
CA ASP A 47 23.94 9.59 -6.88
C ASP A 47 23.47 10.90 -6.23
N GLY A 48 24.09 11.21 -5.09
CA GLY A 48 23.74 12.37 -4.29
C GLY A 48 24.34 13.66 -4.84
N ASN A 49 23.52 14.70 -5.01
CA ASN A 49 23.90 16.07 -4.62
C ASN A 49 22.72 17.06 -4.69
N ALA A 50 22.74 18.06 -3.82
CA ALA A 50 21.91 19.27 -3.78
C ALA A 50 20.38 19.07 -3.57
N SER A 51 19.97 19.03 -2.29
CA SER A 51 18.56 18.94 -1.88
C SER A 51 17.79 20.23 -2.21
N ALA A 52 17.14 20.25 -3.38
CA ALA A 52 15.89 20.95 -3.54
C ALA A 52 14.90 20.50 -2.43
N PRO A 53 13.92 21.33 -2.03
CA PRO A 53 12.87 20.87 -1.13
C PRO A 53 12.23 19.61 -1.72
N LYS A 54 12.28 18.52 -0.95
CA LYS A 54 11.81 17.20 -1.35
C LYS A 54 10.30 17.24 -1.56
N ALA A 55 9.86 17.49 -2.79
CA ALA A 55 8.45 17.60 -3.13
C ALA A 55 7.83 16.19 -3.23
N VAL A 56 6.69 16.00 -2.56
CA VAL A 56 5.87 14.81 -2.71
C VAL A 56 5.10 14.92 -4.03
N THR A 57 5.28 13.99 -4.95
CA THR A 57 4.62 13.99 -6.27
C THR A 57 3.34 13.17 -6.28
N TYR A 58 3.37 12.01 -5.62
CA TYR A 58 2.22 11.11 -5.51
C TYR A 58 2.02 10.62 -4.08
N ILE A 59 0.77 10.34 -3.75
CA ILE A 59 0.36 9.65 -2.52
C ILE A 59 -0.37 8.39 -2.92
N GLU A 60 0.06 7.27 -2.37
CA GLU A 60 -0.62 5.99 -2.50
C GLU A 60 -1.33 5.66 -1.18
N ILE A 61 -2.62 5.35 -1.25
CA ILE A 61 -3.42 4.88 -0.12
C ILE A 61 -3.82 3.44 -0.41
N PRO A 62 -3.38 2.47 0.39
CA PRO A 62 -3.71 1.07 0.16
C PRO A 62 -5.16 0.80 0.52
N ASN A 63 -5.83 -0.07 -0.23
CA ASN A 63 -7.05 -0.72 0.24
C ASN A 63 -6.66 -1.83 1.22
N ILE A 64 -6.19 -1.42 2.40
CA ILE A 64 -6.15 -2.34 3.52
C ILE A 64 -7.61 -2.48 3.91
N ALA A 65 -8.26 -3.52 3.38
CA ALA A 65 -9.32 -4.16 4.13
C ALA A 65 -8.67 -4.45 5.48
N ASP A 66 -9.00 -3.62 6.46
CA ASP A 66 -8.49 -3.74 7.82
C ASP A 66 -8.55 -5.22 8.17
N GLY A 67 -7.50 -5.78 8.78
CA GLY A 67 -7.38 -7.21 9.10
C GLY A 67 -8.48 -7.76 10.03
N GLU A 68 -9.63 -7.11 10.11
CA GLU A 68 -10.89 -7.63 10.57
C GLU A 68 -11.61 -8.32 9.41
N THR A 69 -11.77 -9.61 9.59
CA THR A 69 -12.88 -10.43 9.09
C THR A 69 -14.23 -9.78 9.38
N SER A 70 -14.58 -8.70 8.69
CA SER A 70 -15.92 -8.19 8.57
C SER A 70 -16.35 -8.42 7.14
N PHE A 71 -16.85 -9.64 6.92
CA PHE A 71 -17.66 -10.01 5.76
C PHE A 71 -18.85 -9.05 5.67
N SER A 72 -18.63 -7.87 5.07
CA SER A 72 -19.71 -7.08 4.53
C SER A 72 -20.14 -7.78 3.24
N SER A 73 -21.34 -8.35 3.32
CA SER A 73 -22.02 -9.19 2.36
C SER A 73 -22.34 -8.47 1.04
N LYS A 74 -21.30 -8.18 0.25
CA LYS A 74 -21.33 -8.05 -1.21
C LYS A 74 -19.99 -8.57 -1.73
N ALA A 75 -19.96 -9.85 -2.08
CA ALA A 75 -18.87 -10.47 -2.80
C ALA A 75 -18.78 -9.87 -4.21
N ILE A 76 -18.20 -8.67 -4.30
CA ILE A 76 -17.43 -8.27 -5.45
C ILE A 76 -16.05 -8.82 -5.14
N GLU A 77 -15.49 -9.63 -6.03
CA GLU A 77 -14.11 -10.10 -5.97
C GLU A 77 -13.24 -8.96 -5.45
N ALA A 78 -12.72 -9.08 -4.22
CA ALA A 78 -11.95 -8.03 -3.58
C ALA A 78 -10.56 -8.01 -4.24
N THR A 79 -10.52 -7.58 -5.50
CA THR A 79 -9.28 -7.26 -6.18
C THR A 79 -8.59 -6.21 -5.33
N PRO A 80 -7.35 -6.48 -4.89
CA PRO A 80 -6.62 -5.49 -4.14
C PRO A 80 -6.47 -4.27 -5.05
N TYR A 81 -6.85 -3.12 -4.50
CA TYR A 81 -6.74 -1.85 -5.19
C TYR A 81 -6.05 -0.85 -4.28
N ARG A 82 -5.65 0.26 -4.87
CA ARG A 82 -5.05 1.39 -4.16
C ARG A 82 -5.48 2.68 -4.82
N LEU A 83 -5.54 3.73 -4.03
CA LEU A 83 -5.77 5.08 -4.53
C LEU A 83 -4.40 5.72 -4.76
N VAL A 84 -4.16 6.22 -5.97
CA VAL A 84 -2.97 6.99 -6.32
C VAL A 84 -3.38 8.42 -6.59
N ILE A 85 -2.88 9.35 -5.79
CA ILE A 85 -3.26 10.76 -5.81
C ILE A 85 -2.08 11.57 -6.32
N SER A 86 -2.28 12.34 -7.38
CA SER A 86 -1.30 13.34 -7.82
C SER A 86 -1.43 14.60 -6.95
N THR A 87 -0.35 15.02 -6.32
CA THR A 87 -0.33 16.26 -5.50
C THR A 87 -0.32 17.52 -6.36
N GLU A 88 0.02 17.40 -7.65
CA GLU A 88 0.04 18.52 -8.59
C GLU A 88 -1.36 18.82 -9.11
N SER A 89 -2.03 17.81 -9.69
CA SER A 89 -3.33 17.94 -10.35
C SER A 89 -4.52 17.67 -9.43
N GLY A 90 -4.32 16.94 -8.33
CA GLY A 90 -5.39 16.43 -7.48
C GLY A 90 -6.14 15.23 -8.07
N SER A 91 -5.69 14.63 -9.17
CA SER A 91 -6.32 13.43 -9.73
C SER A 91 -6.14 12.23 -8.79
N ILE A 92 -7.21 11.47 -8.57
CA ILE A 92 -7.26 10.24 -7.77
C ILE A 92 -7.53 9.09 -8.72
N GLN A 93 -6.57 8.18 -8.86
CA GLN A 93 -6.71 6.97 -9.67
C GLN A 93 -6.93 5.78 -8.76
N LEU A 94 -8.00 5.02 -9.00
CA LEU A 94 -8.17 3.69 -8.46
C LEU A 94 -7.36 2.72 -9.32
N VAL A 95 -6.34 2.11 -8.74
CA VAL A 95 -5.38 1.26 -9.45
C VAL A 95 -5.41 -0.15 -8.84
N ASP A 96 -5.44 -1.19 -9.68
CA ASP A 96 -5.33 -2.57 -9.23
C ASP A 96 -3.87 -3.04 -9.03
N ASP A 97 -3.67 -4.30 -8.65
CA ASP A 97 -2.34 -4.90 -8.49
C ASP A 97 -1.52 -4.96 -9.79
N ALA A 98 -2.18 -5.00 -10.95
CA ALA A 98 -1.53 -4.99 -12.26
C ALA A 98 -1.13 -3.56 -12.70
N ASN A 99 -1.40 -2.55 -11.88
CA ASN A 99 -1.25 -1.13 -12.18
C ASN A 99 -2.25 -0.63 -13.25
N ALA A 100 -3.35 -1.35 -13.49
CA ALA A 100 -4.40 -0.89 -14.37
C ALA A 100 -5.29 0.13 -13.64
N VAL A 101 -5.58 1.24 -14.30
CA VAL A 101 -6.49 2.26 -13.79
C VAL A 101 -7.93 1.78 -14.00
N LEU A 102 -8.62 1.52 -12.91
CA LEU A 102 -10.02 1.07 -12.90
C LEU A 102 -10.99 2.26 -12.95
N GLU A 103 -10.67 3.33 -12.24
CA GLU A 103 -11.51 4.51 -12.10
C GLU A 103 -10.65 5.76 -11.85
N ASN A 104 -11.12 6.94 -12.27
CA ASN A 104 -10.44 8.20 -12.08
C ASN A 104 -11.40 9.26 -11.53
N ARG A 105 -11.02 9.87 -10.40
CA ARG A 105 -11.73 10.94 -9.69
C ARG A 105 -10.79 12.13 -9.49
N CYS A 106 -11.29 13.24 -8.95
CA CYS A 106 -10.48 14.42 -8.69
C CYS A 106 -10.78 14.98 -7.30
N LEU A 107 -9.74 15.45 -6.61
CA LEU A 107 -9.90 16.32 -5.45
C LEU A 107 -10.51 17.65 -5.89
N SER A 108 -11.38 18.20 -5.04
CA SER A 108 -11.78 19.60 -5.18
C SER A 108 -10.57 20.52 -4.97
N ALA A 109 -10.64 21.74 -5.49
CA ALA A 109 -9.57 22.72 -5.30
C ALA A 109 -9.23 22.95 -3.81
N GLY A 110 -10.26 22.99 -2.94
CA GLY A 110 -10.08 23.12 -1.50
C GLY A 110 -9.37 21.92 -0.87
N ASN A 111 -9.75 20.69 -1.24
CA ASN A 111 -9.09 19.48 -0.72
C ASN A 111 -7.64 19.38 -1.19
N LEU A 112 -7.36 19.79 -2.43
CA LEU A 112 -6.00 19.82 -2.96
C LEU A 112 -5.12 20.84 -2.22
N GLU A 113 -5.65 22.01 -1.89
CA GLU A 113 -4.94 23.04 -1.11
C GLU A 113 -4.70 22.60 0.33
N GLU A 114 -5.69 21.97 0.95
CA GLU A 114 -5.55 21.36 2.28
C GLU A 114 -4.44 20.30 2.28
N LEU A 115 -4.46 19.38 1.30
CA LEU A 115 -3.43 18.36 1.17
C LEU A 115 -2.03 18.97 1.04
N LYS A 116 -1.86 20.00 0.19
CA LYS A 116 -0.57 20.71 0.03
C LYS A 116 -0.12 21.37 1.33
N THR A 117 -1.04 21.94 2.08
CA THR A 117 -0.76 22.55 3.40
C THR A 117 -0.32 21.51 4.42
N ILE A 118 -1.01 20.37 4.49
CA ILE A 118 -0.64 19.26 5.39
C ILE A 118 0.76 18.74 5.06
N LEU A 119 1.06 18.52 3.77
CA LEU A 119 2.37 18.01 3.34
C LEU A 119 3.49 19.02 3.56
N SER A 120 3.25 20.31 3.35
CA SER A 120 4.26 21.36 3.56
C SER A 120 4.54 21.62 5.05
N GLY A 121 3.56 21.40 5.92
CA GLY A 121 3.72 21.51 7.37
C GLY A 121 4.22 20.24 8.07
N SER A 122 4.49 19.18 7.30
CA SER A 122 4.95 17.88 7.81
C SER A 122 6.34 17.54 7.26
N SER A 123 7.06 16.67 7.95
CA SER A 123 8.34 16.12 7.48
C SER A 123 8.34 14.62 7.66
N ILE A 124 9.13 13.90 6.86
CA ILE A 124 9.29 12.45 7.04
C ILE A 124 10.35 12.21 8.11
N CYS A 125 10.01 11.48 9.17
CA CYS A 125 10.94 11.05 10.21
C CYS A 125 11.12 9.53 10.23
N GLU A 126 12.30 9.11 10.65
CA GLU A 126 12.57 7.74 11.04
C GLU A 126 12.43 7.60 12.56
N ALA A 127 11.82 6.49 13.00
CA ALA A 127 11.78 6.17 14.42
C ALA A 127 13.20 5.88 14.92
N GLN A 128 13.48 6.30 16.16
CA GLN A 128 14.72 5.90 16.80
C GLN A 128 14.70 4.39 17.00
N THR A 129 15.72 3.73 16.45
CA THR A 129 15.93 2.31 16.62
C THR A 129 16.47 2.04 18.01
N GLN A 130 15.91 1.05 18.70
CA GLN A 130 16.51 0.52 19.92
C GLN A 130 17.82 -0.23 19.58
N ASP A 131 18.74 -0.32 20.54
CA ASP A 131 20.03 -1.01 20.36
C ASP A 131 19.84 -2.45 19.88
N ASP A 132 20.75 -2.92 19.02
CA ASP A 132 20.69 -4.26 18.40
C ASP A 132 20.75 -5.41 19.43
N ASP A 133 21.11 -5.14 20.69
CA ASP A 133 21.15 -6.13 21.79
C ASP A 133 19.77 -6.36 22.47
N GLN A 134 18.73 -5.61 22.10
CA GLN A 134 17.38 -5.78 22.65
C GLN A 134 16.57 -6.83 21.87
N ILE A 135 15.87 -7.72 22.60
CA ILE A 135 15.00 -8.72 21.98
C ILE A 135 13.73 -8.02 21.45
N CYS A 136 13.65 -7.87 20.14
CA CYS A 136 12.49 -7.32 19.45
C CYS A 136 11.43 -8.40 19.22
N SER A 137 10.18 -8.09 19.56
CA SER A 137 9.05 -8.92 19.15
C SER A 137 8.67 -8.62 17.70
N MET A 138 8.29 -9.66 16.95
CA MET A 138 7.72 -9.47 15.62
C MET A 138 6.32 -8.88 15.77
N ARG A 139 6.13 -7.64 15.31
CA ARG A 139 4.85 -6.96 15.29
C ARG A 139 4.67 -6.30 13.93
N TYR A 140 3.71 -6.80 13.16
CA TYR A 140 3.40 -6.24 11.86
C TYR A 140 2.25 -5.24 11.95
N LYS A 141 2.52 -4.00 11.56
CA LYS A 141 1.51 -2.97 11.29
C LYS A 141 1.67 -2.53 9.84
N PRO A 142 0.62 -2.63 9.01
CA PRO A 142 0.71 -2.17 7.63
C PRO A 142 0.81 -0.64 7.57
N TRP A 143 1.40 -0.15 6.48
CA TRP A 143 1.51 1.28 6.18
C TRP A 143 0.15 1.86 5.81
N TYR A 144 -0.18 3.06 6.27
CA TYR A 144 -1.48 3.67 5.98
C TYR A 144 -1.47 4.53 4.71
N ALA A 145 -0.31 5.02 4.31
CA ALA A 145 -0.08 5.76 3.07
C ALA A 145 1.39 5.64 2.63
N ALA A 146 1.67 5.76 1.34
CA ALA A 146 3.02 5.86 0.83
C ALA A 146 3.19 7.16 0.05
N LEU A 147 4.31 7.85 0.25
CA LEU A 147 4.65 9.09 -0.43
C LEU A 147 5.72 8.81 -1.47
N TYR A 148 5.56 9.37 -2.66
CA TYR A 148 6.59 9.38 -3.68
C TYR A 148 7.36 10.70 -3.57
N VAL A 149 8.59 10.60 -3.09
CA VAL A 149 9.48 11.74 -2.85
C VAL A 149 10.73 11.53 -3.67
N ASN A 150 10.97 12.38 -4.67
CA ASN A 150 12.10 12.22 -5.61
C ASN A 150 12.19 10.78 -6.17
N GLU A 151 11.06 10.23 -6.62
CA GLU A 151 10.98 8.87 -7.18
C GLU A 151 11.18 7.72 -6.16
N GLU A 152 11.52 8.02 -4.89
CA GLU A 152 11.53 7.06 -3.80
C GLU A 152 10.12 6.89 -3.21
N ARG A 153 9.68 5.64 -3.08
CA ARG A 153 8.42 5.29 -2.40
C ARG A 153 8.67 5.10 -0.91
N VAL A 154 8.20 6.04 -0.10
CA VAL A 154 8.30 5.99 1.36
C VAL A 154 6.97 5.52 1.96
N LYS A 155 6.97 4.36 2.60
CA LYS A 155 5.79 3.82 3.31
C LYS A 155 5.70 4.42 4.71
N LEU A 156 4.56 5.03 5.03
CA LEU A 156 4.31 5.69 6.30
C LEU A 156 3.60 4.77 7.28
N GLY A 157 4.09 4.73 8.53
CA GLY A 157 3.49 3.98 9.62
C GLY A 157 3.66 2.46 9.54
N GLU A 158 4.48 1.95 8.61
CA GLU A 158 4.84 0.53 8.55
C GLU A 158 5.68 0.16 9.79
N GLU A 159 5.28 -0.88 10.51
CA GLU A 159 6.05 -1.46 11.62
C GLU A 159 6.20 -2.96 11.34
N ARG A 160 7.43 -3.48 11.45
CA ARG A 160 7.71 -4.92 11.29
C ARG A 160 8.19 -5.58 12.58
N ASP A 161 8.71 -4.78 13.49
CA ASP A 161 9.19 -5.17 14.79
C ASP A 161 8.84 -4.10 15.83
N SER A 162 8.84 -4.50 17.10
CA SER A 162 8.59 -3.59 18.21
C SER A 162 9.74 -2.62 18.51
N CYS A 163 10.88 -2.76 17.83
CA CYS A 163 12.07 -1.93 18.05
C CYS A 163 12.12 -0.71 17.11
N GLY A 164 11.15 -0.60 16.20
CA GLY A 164 10.98 0.54 15.30
C GLY A 164 11.98 0.58 14.15
N LYS A 165 12.68 -0.53 13.85
CA LYS A 165 13.72 -0.55 12.81
C LYS A 165 13.10 -0.26 11.44
N GLY A 166 13.58 0.81 10.80
CA GLY A 166 13.10 1.24 9.49
C GLY A 166 11.67 1.81 9.48
N ARG A 167 11.08 2.11 10.64
CA ARG A 167 9.77 2.78 10.70
C ARG A 167 9.92 4.22 10.23
N LYS A 168 9.32 4.54 9.09
CA LYS A 168 9.18 5.91 8.56
C LYS A 168 7.75 6.39 8.80
N ASP A 169 7.57 7.63 9.21
CA ASP A 169 6.25 8.25 9.38
C ASP A 169 6.36 9.78 9.18
N LEU A 170 5.22 10.48 9.16
CA LEU A 170 5.22 11.93 9.23
C LEU A 170 5.47 12.40 10.66
N CYS A 171 6.35 13.38 10.84
CA CYS A 171 6.48 14.18 12.04
C CYS A 171 6.04 15.62 11.81
N GLY A 172 5.67 16.27 12.90
CA GLY A 172 5.24 17.67 12.93
C GLY A 172 3.89 17.84 13.60
N ALA A 173 3.34 19.04 13.52
CA ALA A 173 2.05 19.36 14.13
C ALA A 173 0.85 18.76 13.36
N LEU A 174 1.05 18.35 12.10
CA LEU A 174 -0.03 17.94 11.19
C LEU A 174 -0.06 16.43 10.89
N THR A 175 0.72 15.61 11.59
CA THR A 175 0.73 14.14 11.40
C THR A 175 -0.66 13.53 11.59
N ASP A 176 -1.32 13.86 12.70
CA ASP A 176 -2.65 13.32 13.02
C ASP A 176 -3.69 13.81 12.00
N VAL A 177 -3.55 15.05 11.52
CA VAL A 177 -4.40 15.64 10.47
C VAL A 177 -4.23 14.89 9.15
N PHE A 178 -3.00 14.56 8.77
CA PHE A 178 -2.75 13.77 7.56
C PHE A 178 -3.35 12.37 7.66
N GLN A 179 -3.20 11.68 8.79
CA GLN A 179 -3.79 10.36 9.00
C GLN A 179 -5.32 10.41 8.91
N ALA A 180 -5.94 11.42 9.52
CA ALA A 180 -7.38 11.65 9.41
C ALA A 180 -7.81 11.97 7.96
N TYR A 181 -7.03 12.77 7.24
CA TYR A 181 -7.28 13.11 5.84
C TYR A 181 -7.20 11.88 4.92
N VAL A 182 -6.18 11.02 5.11
CA VAL A 182 -6.07 9.74 4.40
C VAL A 182 -7.27 8.83 4.68
N ALA A 183 -7.70 8.74 5.94
CA ALA A 183 -8.87 7.97 6.31
C ALA A 183 -10.16 8.52 5.67
N HIS A 184 -10.33 9.84 5.65
CA HIS A 184 -11.45 10.51 5.00
C HIS A 184 -11.47 10.23 3.48
N LEU A 185 -10.33 10.35 2.80
CA LEU A 185 -10.21 10.01 1.39
C LEU A 185 -10.58 8.56 1.11
N ARG A 186 -10.10 7.62 1.91
CA ARG A 186 -10.42 6.19 1.76
C ARG A 186 -11.94 5.93 1.78
N LEU A 187 -12.68 6.69 2.58
CA LEU A 187 -14.14 6.55 2.74
C LEU A 187 -14.96 7.30 1.69
N HIS A 188 -14.50 8.47 1.26
CA HIS A 188 -15.31 9.40 0.46
C HIS A 188 -14.85 9.59 -0.99
N TRP A 189 -13.75 8.96 -1.42
CA TRP A 189 -13.21 9.18 -2.77
C TRP A 189 -14.22 8.88 -3.90
N SER A 190 -15.12 7.89 -3.71
CA SER A 190 -16.13 7.52 -4.71
C SER A 190 -17.18 8.61 -4.95
N GLU A 191 -17.34 9.55 -4.02
CA GLU A 191 -18.25 10.69 -4.12
C GLU A 191 -17.59 11.88 -4.83
N MET A 192 -16.27 11.85 -5.00
CA MET A 192 -15.50 12.91 -5.64
C MET A 192 -15.59 12.78 -7.16
N ASN A 193 -15.84 13.88 -7.87
CA ASN A 193 -15.95 13.91 -9.32
C ASN A 193 -14.98 14.96 -9.88
N CYS A 194 -14.46 14.71 -11.08
CA CYS A 194 -13.77 15.75 -11.85
C CYS A 194 -14.81 16.71 -12.44
N GLU A 195 -14.54 18.01 -12.38
CA GLU A 195 -15.36 19.08 -13.00
C GLU A 195 -15.16 19.15 -14.52
#